data_AF-X1SAY4-F1
#
_entry.id   AF-X1SAY4-F1
#
_cell.length_a   1.000
_cell.length_b   1.000
_cell.length_c   1.000
_cell.angle_alpha   90.00
_cell.angle_beta   90.00
_cell.angle_gamma   90.00
#
_symmetry.space_group_name_H-M   'P 1'
#
loop_
_entity.id
_entity.type
_entity.pdbx_description
1 polymer ?
#
loop_
_entity_poly.entity_id
_entity_poly.type
_entity_poly.pdbx_seq_one_letter_code
_entity_poly.pdbx_strand_id
1 'polypeptide(L)' 'VGYFGNLEDLTIEQYDEQFNTNVKGVFLWMNKTLPLLKAQNKGQIIVTSSNLGLKTAAKCSLYAATKHA' A
#
# COMPACT_ATOMS: atom_id res chain seq x y z
N VAL A 1 -0.02 3.00 -6.47
CA VAL A 1 0.70 4.18 -7.01
C VAL A 1 2.14 4.18 -6.49
N GLY A 2 3.07 4.77 -7.24
CA GLY A 2 4.50 4.81 -6.90
C GLY A 2 5.16 6.13 -7.29
N TYR A 3 5.12 7.10 -6.39
CA TYR A 3 5.86 8.35 -6.42
C TYR A 3 7.24 8.14 -5.81
N PHE A 4 8.25 8.60 -6.54
CA PHE A 4 9.66 8.50 -6.21
C PHE A 4 10.30 9.88 -6.39
N GLY A 5 11.20 10.24 -5.48
CA GLY A 5 11.80 11.58 -5.43
C GLY A 5 12.57 11.77 -4.13
N ASN A 6 13.33 12.87 -4.03
CA ASN A 6 13.82 13.28 -2.72
C ASN A 6 12.61 13.62 -1.84
N LEU A 7 12.76 13.48 -0.52
CA LEU A 7 11.62 13.61 0.39
C LEU A 7 11.00 15.01 0.31
N GLU A 8 11.85 16.02 0.21
CA GLU A 8 11.52 17.43 0.11
C GLU A 8 10.83 17.83 -1.22
N ASP A 9 10.93 16.98 -2.25
CA ASP A 9 10.33 17.22 -3.57
C ASP A 9 8.92 16.62 -3.69
N LEU A 10 8.51 15.78 -2.73
CA LEU A 10 7.20 15.11 -2.76
C LEU A 10 6.12 16.00 -2.16
N THR A 11 4.98 16.08 -2.85
CA THR A 11 3.86 16.90 -2.38
C THR A 11 2.95 16.15 -1.42
N ILE A 12 2.14 16.88 -0.65
CA ILE A 12 1.13 16.28 0.24
C ILE A 12 0.09 15.51 -0.56
N GLU A 13 -0.27 15.99 -1.74
CA GLU A 13 -1.23 15.31 -2.62
C GLU A 13 -0.68 13.96 -3.09
N GLN A 14 0.62 13.89 -3.43
CA GLN A 14 1.29 12.64 -3.79
C GLN A 14 1.37 11.68 -2.59
N TYR A 15 1.64 12.21 -1.39
CA TYR A 15 1.60 11.44 -0.15
C TYR A 15 0.21 10.82 0.05
N ASP A 16 -0.82 11.66 0.00
CA ASP A 16 -2.21 11.27 0.26
C ASP A 16 -2.67 10.25 -0.77
N GLU A 17 -2.45 10.48 -2.06
CA GLU A 17 -2.83 9.52 -3.10
C GLU A 17 -2.14 8.18 -2.90
N GLN A 18 -0.84 8.18 -2.60
CA GLN A 18 -0.08 6.95 -2.43
C GLN A 18 -0.52 6.16 -1.20
N PHE A 19 -0.72 6.81 -0.05
CA PHE A 19 -1.22 6.14 1.16
C PHE A 19 -2.68 5.71 1.04
N ASN A 20 -3.52 6.58 0.46
CA ASN A 20 -4.93 6.26 0.22
C ASN A 20 -5.07 5.04 -0.70
N THR A 21 -4.21 4.90 -1.70
CA THR A 21 -4.25 3.76 -2.61
C THR A 21 -3.60 2.51 -2.01
N ASN A 22 -2.33 2.60 -1.61
CA ASN A 22 -1.52 1.42 -1.31
C ASN A 22 -1.83 0.82 0.07
N VAL A 23 -2.31 1.63 1.02
CA VAL A 23 -2.57 1.20 2.41
C VAL A 23 -4.06 1.20 2.70
N LYS A 24 -4.67 2.39 2.68
CA LYS A 24 -6.10 2.55 3.04
C LYS A 24 -7.00 1.80 2.06
N GLY A 25 -6.73 1.86 0.76
CA GLY A 25 -7.50 1.17 -0.27
C GLY A 25 -7.50 -0.34 -0.08
N VAL A 26 -6.34 -0.92 0.24
CA VAL A 26 -6.21 -2.35 0.54
C VAL A 26 -6.99 -2.71 1.80
N PHE A 27 -6.88 -1.92 2.88
CA PHE A 27 -7.66 -2.11 4.10
C PHE A 27 -9.17 -2.06 3.83
N LEU A 28 -9.66 -1.04 3.11
CA LEU A 28 -11.07 -0.87 2.81
C LEU A 28 -11.60 -2.01 1.93
N TRP A 29 -10.83 -2.44 0.94
CA TRP A 29 -11.18 -3.58 0.09
C TRP A 29 -11.29 -4.86 0.91
N MET A 30 -10.27 -5.17 1.73
CA MET A 30 -10.29 -6.36 2.60
C MET A 30 -11.43 -6.32 3.61
N ASN A 31 -11.72 -5.14 4.19
CA ASN A 31 -12.83 -4.96 5.12
C ASN A 31 -14.18 -5.37 4.49
N LYS A 32 -14.36 -5.12 3.19
CA LYS A 32 -15.58 -5.48 2.47
C LYS A 32 -15.56 -6.93 1.94
N THR A 33 -14.42 -7.45 1.50
CA THR A 33 -14.35 -8.77 0.86
C THR A 33 -14.17 -9.92 1.84
N LEU A 34 -13.39 -9.74 2.90
CA LEU A 34 -13.08 -10.80 3.87
C LEU A 34 -14.32 -11.44 4.52
N PRO A 35 -15.37 -10.69 4.91
CA PRO A 35 -16.58 -11.31 5.47
C PRO A 35 -17.27 -12.29 4.50
N LEU A 36 -17.25 -11.98 3.20
CA LEU A 36 -17.87 -12.84 2.17
C LEU A 36 -17.11 -14.16 2.02
N LEU A 37 -15.77 -14.10 2.00
CA LEU A 37 -14.93 -15.30 1.93
C LEU A 37 -15.09 -16.18 3.18
N LYS A 38 -15.20 -15.54 4.35
CA LYS A 38 -15.49 -16.24 5.62
C LYS A 38 -16.85 -16.92 5.61
N ALA A 39 -17.89 -16.25 5.12
CA ALA A 39 -19.24 -16.83 5.03
C ALA A 39 -19.28 -18.06 4.09
N GLN A 40 -18.46 -18.06 3.04
CA GLN A 40 -18.32 -19.19 2.11
C GLN A 40 -17.39 -20.30 2.63
N ASN A 41 -16.68 -20.05 3.74
CA ASN A 41 -15.61 -20.91 4.27
C ASN A 41 -14.57 -21.31 3.21
N LYS A 42 -14.33 -20.42 2.24
CA LYS A 42 -13.48 -20.69 1.08
C LYS A 42 -13.01 -19.38 0.45
N GLY A 43 -11.73 -19.29 0.12
CA GLY A 43 -11.16 -18.16 -0.61
C GLY A 43 -9.72 -17.87 -0.21
N GLN A 44 -9.03 -17.08 -1.03
CA GLN A 44 -7.67 -16.62 -0.78
C GLN A 44 -7.56 -15.15 -1.17
N ILE A 45 -6.83 -14.39 -0.35
CA ILE A 45 -6.46 -13.00 -0.63
C ILE A 45 -4.95 -12.99 -0.92
N ILE A 46 -4.56 -12.37 -2.03
CA ILE A 46 -3.16 -12.13 -2.38
C ILE A 46 -2.98 -10.62 -2.53
N VAL A 47 -2.01 -10.05 -1.81
CA VAL A 47 -1.66 -8.63 -1.86
C VAL A 47 -0.26 -8.48 -2.42
N THR A 48 -0.10 -7.62 -3.43
CA THR A 48 1.20 -7.35 -4.05
C THR A 48 2.06 -6.44 -3.17
N SER A 49 3.07 -7.03 -2.54
CA SER A 49 4.08 -6.32 -1.76
C SER A 49 5.27 -5.87 -2.64
N SER A 50 6.37 -5.45 -2.02
CA SER A 50 7.62 -5.05 -2.68
C SER A 50 8.82 -5.33 -1.77
N ASN A 51 9.97 -5.66 -2.35
CA ASN A 51 11.25 -5.70 -1.64
C ASN A 51 11.59 -4.36 -0.97
N LEU A 52 11.12 -3.24 -1.53
CA LEU A 52 11.29 -1.90 -0.95
C LEU A 52 10.54 -1.73 0.38
N GLY A 53 9.55 -2.58 0.69
CA GLY A 53 8.93 -2.65 2.01
C GLY A 53 9.82 -3.30 3.08
N LEU A 54 10.90 -3.99 2.69
CA LEU A 54 11.85 -4.61 3.61
C LEU A 54 13.20 -3.88 3.63
N LYS A 55 13.68 -3.45 2.47
CA LYS A 55 14.95 -2.73 2.31
C LYS A 55 14.71 -1.52 1.43
N THR A 56 14.82 -0.34 2.01
CA THR A 56 14.57 0.92 1.30
C THR A 56 15.73 1.26 0.36
N ALA A 57 15.48 2.17 -0.58
CA ALA A 57 16.48 2.71 -1.49
C ALA A 57 16.36 4.24 -1.53
N ALA A 58 17.41 4.91 -2.00
CA ALA A 58 17.39 6.35 -2.21
C ALA A 58 16.17 6.75 -3.07
N LYS A 59 15.55 7.89 -2.71
CA LYS A 59 14.38 8.45 -3.40
C LYS A 59 13.10 7.60 -3.36
N CYS A 60 13.04 6.57 -2.52
CA CYS A 60 11.90 5.67 -2.42
C CYS A 60 11.17 5.74 -1.07
N SER A 61 11.44 6.74 -0.23
CA SER A 61 10.95 6.82 1.16
C SER A 61 9.43 6.66 1.26
N LEU A 62 8.68 7.44 0.48
CA LEU A 62 7.22 7.40 0.49
C LEU A 62 6.67 6.06 -0.01
N TYR A 63 7.24 5.49 -1.08
CA TYR A 63 6.79 4.20 -1.59
C TYR A 63 7.10 3.05 -0.63
N ALA A 64 8.33 3.02 -0.12
CA ALA A 64 8.78 2.04 0.86
C ALA A 64 7.90 2.07 2.12
N ALA A 65 7.55 3.26 2.61
CA ALA A 65 6.63 3.40 3.75
C ALA A 65 5.29 2.70 3.49
N THR A 66 4.68 2.91 2.32
CA THR A 66 3.40 2.25 2.00
C THR A 66 3.49 0.75 1.75
N LYS A 67 4.67 0.21 1.48
CA LYS A 67 4.90 -1.24 1.30
C LYS A 67 5.35 -1.93 2.58
N HIS A 68 5.78 -1.17 3.58
CA HIS A 68 6.13 -1.66 4.91
C HIS A 68 4.93 -1.72 5.86
N ALA A 69 3.99 -0.78 5.73
CA ALA A 69 2.73 -0.74 6.48
C ALA A 69 1.89 -2.01 6.30
#